data_AF-A0A660TVD0-F1
#
_entry.id   AF-A0A660TVD0-F1
#
_cell.length_a   1.000
_cell.length_b   1.000
_cell.length_c   1.000
_cell.angle_alpha   90.00
_cell.angle_beta   90.00
_cell.angle_gamma   90.00
#
_symmetry.space_group_name_H-M   'P 1'
#
loop_
_entity.id
_entity.type
_entity.pdbx_description
1 polymer ?
#
loop_
_entity_poly.entity_id
_entity_poly.type
_entity_poly.pdbx_seq_one_letter_code
_entity_poly.pdbx_strand_id
1 'polypeptide(L)'
;MILKSRYYKAEGIIIKSIKFGEGHKILTAYTKEFGRIEVTAFGSQKPKSKLANKTQLFNYVRFLLYHSHTKENEPFAVKEIEVLNYFDKIKEDYSRYIAASCIVEPVVKLIGREQQDVGIFKLILKSFYVLDVIEERKIIYLLIMYLVKLLSSMGYRFNLDLCAVCNSYLEGEIYADSFRGFPLCGRCKTANSLKLSNGAAKFISWAQNEEVFKSSKVTMELETLSNIKTALQKVYEFIFNKSLDGWKYFDNLETTANR
;
A
#
# COMPACT_ATOMS: atom_id res chain seq x y z
N MET A 1 9.07 7.64 19.86
CA MET A 1 8.64 6.52 20.73
C MET A 1 9.52 6.48 21.99
N ILE A 2 9.02 6.15 23.20
CA ILE A 2 9.89 5.98 24.39
C ILE A 2 10.26 4.51 24.55
N LEU A 3 11.49 4.15 24.16
CA LEU A 3 12.01 2.79 24.28
C LEU A 3 12.67 2.59 25.67
N LYS A 4 12.11 1.70 26.51
CA LYS A 4 12.60 1.44 27.88
C LYS A 4 13.47 0.17 28.01
N SER A 5 13.27 -0.81 27.15
CA SER A 5 14.07 -2.04 27.04
C SER A 5 15.20 -1.90 26.01
N ARG A 6 16.20 -2.78 26.05
CA ARG A 6 17.18 -2.92 24.95
C ARG A 6 16.76 -3.93 23.89
N TYR A 7 15.83 -4.83 24.21
CA TYR A 7 15.36 -5.88 23.31
C TYR A 7 13.85 -5.80 23.10
N TYR A 8 13.43 -6.00 21.85
CA TYR A 8 12.03 -5.90 21.43
C TYR A 8 11.68 -7.02 20.47
N LYS A 9 10.45 -7.51 20.55
CA LYS A 9 9.87 -8.39 19.54
C LYS A 9 8.92 -7.57 18.66
N ALA A 10 8.96 -7.80 17.36
CA ALA A 10 8.05 -7.15 16.43
C ALA A 10 7.72 -8.05 15.24
N GLU A 11 6.48 -8.01 14.79
CA GLU A 11 6.03 -8.62 13.54
C GLU A 11 5.93 -7.54 12.46
N GLY A 12 6.51 -7.79 11.28
CA GLY A 12 6.64 -6.76 10.26
C GLY A 12 6.81 -7.29 8.85
N ILE A 13 6.40 -6.47 7.88
CA ILE A 13 6.65 -6.72 6.45
C ILE A 13 7.86 -5.90 6.03
N ILE A 14 8.84 -6.54 5.38
CA ILE A 14 10.01 -5.83 4.84
C ILE A 14 9.58 -5.07 3.59
N ILE A 15 9.65 -3.74 3.64
CA ILE A 15 9.14 -2.84 2.60
C ILE A 15 10.24 -2.09 1.85
N LYS A 16 11.48 -2.15 2.34
CA LYS A 16 12.68 -1.68 1.64
C LYS A 16 13.89 -2.49 2.12
N SER A 17 14.84 -2.73 1.22
CA SER A 17 16.12 -3.36 1.55
C SER A 17 17.23 -2.69 0.75
N ILE A 18 18.20 -2.09 1.45
CA ILE A 18 19.37 -1.46 0.84
C ILE A 18 20.65 -2.13 1.34
N LYS A 19 21.64 -2.25 0.45
CA LYS A 19 22.98 -2.71 0.84
C LYS A 19 23.63 -1.68 1.76
N PHE A 20 24.32 -2.13 2.81
CA PHE A 20 25.02 -1.25 3.74
C PHE A 20 26.39 -1.84 4.08
N GLY A 21 27.46 -1.08 3.81
CA GLY A 21 28.84 -1.50 4.00
C GLY A 21 29.15 -2.85 3.32
N GLU A 22 30.13 -3.56 3.88
CA GLU A 22 30.52 -4.89 3.41
C GLU A 22 29.71 -5.98 4.10
N GLY A 23 28.72 -6.53 3.39
CA GLY A 23 28.03 -7.74 3.86
C GLY A 23 26.78 -7.50 4.72
N HIS A 24 26.29 -6.27 4.88
CA HIS A 24 25.10 -5.95 5.68
C HIS A 24 23.96 -5.36 4.83
N LYS A 25 22.76 -5.28 5.39
CA LYS A 25 21.62 -4.57 4.81
C LYS A 25 21.01 -3.65 5.85
N ILE A 26 20.52 -2.50 5.42
CA ILE A 26 19.51 -1.73 6.17
C ILE A 26 18.16 -2.07 5.54
N LEU A 27 17.24 -2.51 6.39
CA LEU A 27 15.88 -2.86 6.04
C LEU A 27 14.97 -1.75 6.56
N THR A 28 13.94 -1.42 5.78
CA THR A 28 12.78 -0.72 6.32
C THR A 28 11.67 -1.75 6.48
N ALA A 29 11.12 -1.85 7.69
CA ALA A 29 9.99 -2.72 7.98
C ALA A 29 8.79 -1.89 8.43
N TYR A 30 7.60 -2.24 7.96
CA TYR A 30 6.36 -1.75 8.55
C TYR A 30 5.86 -2.81 9.54
N THR A 31 5.88 -2.46 10.82
CA THR A 31 5.65 -3.37 11.94
C THR A 31 4.34 -3.07 12.64
N LYS A 32 3.76 -4.10 13.22
CA LYS A 32 2.54 -3.99 14.02
C LYS A 32 2.76 -3.20 15.31
N GLU A 33 3.93 -3.34 15.92
CA GLU A 33 4.25 -2.78 17.24
C GLU A 33 4.79 -1.35 17.16
N PHE A 34 5.58 -1.03 16.13
CA PHE A 34 6.35 0.22 16.07
C PHE A 34 6.07 1.03 14.79
N GLY A 35 5.13 0.60 13.95
CA GLY A 35 4.93 1.21 12.64
C GLY A 35 6.18 1.06 11.78
N ARG A 36 6.54 2.12 11.04
CA ARG A 36 7.71 2.10 10.15
C ARG A 36 9.01 2.30 10.92
N ILE A 37 9.89 1.30 10.87
CA ILE A 37 11.21 1.31 11.51
C ILE A 37 12.33 0.96 10.52
N GLU A 38 13.56 1.41 10.82
CA GLU A 38 14.78 0.97 10.14
C GLU A 38 15.49 -0.08 10.99
N VAL A 39 15.97 -1.14 10.33
CA VAL A 39 16.62 -2.28 10.98
C VAL A 39 17.87 -2.70 10.22
N THR A 40 19.01 -2.70 10.89
CA THR A 40 20.28 -3.19 10.35
C THR A 40 20.38 -4.71 10.54
N ALA A 41 20.45 -5.44 9.43
CA ALA A 41 20.70 -6.87 9.40
C ALA A 41 22.18 -7.14 9.11
N PHE A 42 22.98 -7.25 10.17
CA PHE A 42 24.42 -7.42 10.02
C PHE A 42 24.78 -8.80 9.43
N GLY A 43 25.67 -8.82 8.44
CA GLY A 43 26.16 -10.07 7.84
C GLY A 43 25.15 -10.72 6.89
N SER A 44 24.04 -10.05 6.57
CA SER A 44 22.97 -10.57 5.72
C SER A 44 23.35 -10.79 4.25
N GLN A 45 24.45 -10.22 3.78
CA GLN A 45 24.97 -10.44 2.42
C GLN A 45 26.23 -11.31 2.37
N LYS A 46 26.68 -11.87 3.49
CA LYS A 46 27.83 -12.80 3.46
C LYS A 46 27.44 -14.09 2.72
N PRO A 47 28.34 -14.72 1.94
CA PRO A 47 28.01 -15.89 1.10
C PRO A 47 27.33 -17.07 1.79
N LYS A 48 27.53 -17.24 3.11
CA LYS A 48 26.93 -18.31 3.93
C LYS A 48 25.91 -17.79 4.96
N SER A 49 25.36 -16.61 4.73
CA SER A 49 24.48 -15.96 5.69
C SER A 49 23.11 -16.62 5.78
N LYS A 50 22.74 -17.05 6.98
CA LYS A 50 21.38 -17.52 7.29
C LYS A 50 20.33 -16.40 7.22
N LEU A 51 20.74 -15.14 7.12
CA LEU A 51 19.86 -13.97 7.04
C LEU A 51 19.53 -13.57 5.59
N ALA A 52 20.27 -14.06 4.58
CA ALA A 52 20.12 -13.59 3.20
C ALA A 52 18.68 -13.73 2.68
N ASN A 53 18.11 -14.93 2.78
CA ASN A 53 16.74 -15.21 2.32
C ASN A 53 15.67 -14.64 3.25
N LYS A 54 15.98 -14.49 4.54
CA LYS A 54 15.03 -13.98 5.53
C LYS A 54 14.85 -12.46 5.44
N THR A 55 15.84 -11.75 4.89
CA THR A 55 15.87 -10.29 4.76
C THR A 55 15.52 -9.81 3.34
N GLN A 56 14.73 -10.61 2.61
CA GLN A 56 14.24 -10.23 1.30
C GLN A 56 13.05 -9.27 1.42
N LEU A 57 12.86 -8.47 0.37
CA LEU A 57 11.69 -7.61 0.25
C LEU A 57 10.41 -8.45 0.32
N PHE A 58 9.36 -7.87 0.89
CA PHE A 58 8.02 -8.44 1.05
C PHE A 58 7.85 -9.60 2.02
N ASN A 59 8.94 -10.19 2.54
CA ASN A 59 8.82 -11.17 3.60
C ASN A 59 8.03 -10.60 4.78
N TYR A 60 7.07 -11.39 5.26
CA TYR A 60 6.45 -11.19 6.57
C TYR A 60 7.26 -11.93 7.61
N VAL A 61 7.80 -11.21 8.59
CA VAL A 61 8.78 -11.74 9.53
C VAL A 61 8.47 -11.34 10.96
N ARG A 62 8.95 -12.16 11.89
CA ARG A 62 9.08 -11.82 13.31
C ARG A 62 10.54 -11.54 13.62
N PHE A 63 10.79 -10.37 14.17
CA PHE A 63 12.11 -9.93 14.61
C PHE A 63 12.27 -10.08 16.13
N LEU A 64 13.48 -10.45 16.55
CA LEU A 64 14.06 -9.99 17.81
C LEU A 64 15.02 -8.84 17.49
N LEU A 65 14.67 -7.65 17.96
CA LEU A 65 15.38 -6.40 17.71
C LEU A 65 16.17 -5.98 18.94
N TYR A 66 17.33 -5.36 18.70
CA TYR A 66 18.12 -4.68 19.72
C TYR A 66 18.20 -3.18 19.40
N HIS A 67 18.08 -2.33 20.41
CA HIS A 67 18.29 -0.88 20.28
C HIS A 67 19.29 -0.42 21.35
N SER A 68 20.34 0.31 20.95
CA SER A 68 21.43 0.65 21.88
C SER A 68 21.11 1.86 22.77
N HIS A 69 20.21 2.75 22.31
CA HIS A 69 19.87 4.02 22.94
C HIS A 69 21.04 5.01 23.03
N THR A 70 22.08 4.83 22.21
CA THR A 70 23.26 5.72 22.23
C THR A 70 23.10 6.97 21.37
N LYS A 71 22.29 6.90 20.31
CA LYS A 71 22.01 8.01 19.41
C LYS A 71 20.52 8.12 19.16
N GLU A 72 20.05 9.35 19.00
CA GLU A 72 18.71 9.60 18.48
C GLU A 72 18.59 9.04 17.06
N ASN A 73 17.48 8.38 16.76
CA ASN A 73 17.18 7.77 15.46
C ASN A 73 18.14 6.65 14.99
N GLU A 74 18.84 6.00 15.92
CA GLU A 74 19.63 4.82 15.57
C GLU A 74 18.72 3.68 15.05
N PRO A 75 19.05 3.02 13.92
CA PRO A 75 18.32 1.84 13.48
C PRO A 75 18.42 0.71 14.51
N PHE A 76 17.35 -0.09 14.63
CA PHE A 76 17.42 -1.33 15.38
C PHE A 76 18.44 -2.28 14.74
N ALA A 77 19.02 -3.19 15.53
CA ALA A 77 19.81 -4.30 15.02
C ALA A 77 19.00 -5.60 15.06
N VAL A 78 19.00 -6.38 13.97
CA VAL A 78 18.44 -7.73 13.98
C VAL A 78 19.32 -8.63 14.86
N LYS A 79 18.72 -9.24 15.89
CA LYS A 79 19.33 -10.32 16.66
C LYS A 79 18.84 -11.68 16.21
N GLU A 80 17.53 -11.80 16.02
CA GLU A 80 16.90 -13.00 15.43
C GLU A 80 15.84 -12.58 14.43
N ILE A 81 15.61 -13.46 13.46
CA ILE A 81 14.55 -13.28 12.46
C ILE A 81 13.99 -14.64 12.06
N GLU A 82 12.66 -14.72 12.16
CA GLU A 82 11.82 -15.83 11.73
C GLU A 82 10.96 -15.33 10.57
N VAL A 83 10.92 -16.07 9.46
CA VAL A 83 10.01 -15.74 8.36
C VAL A 83 8.69 -16.43 8.63
N LEU A 84 7.63 -15.64 8.80
CA LEU A 84 6.27 -16.12 8.99
C LEU A 84 5.58 -16.41 7.65
N ASN A 85 5.91 -15.63 6.61
CA ASN A 85 5.52 -15.93 5.24
C ASN A 85 6.52 -15.33 4.24
N TYR A 86 6.89 -16.09 3.22
CA TYR A 86 7.78 -15.64 2.15
C TYR A 86 7.05 -14.91 1.01
N PHE A 87 5.76 -15.19 0.78
CA PHE A 87 4.99 -14.74 -0.38
C PHE A 87 5.74 -15.00 -1.70
N ASP A 88 6.05 -16.27 -1.96
CA ASP A 88 6.90 -16.67 -3.08
C ASP A 88 6.29 -16.27 -4.43
N LYS A 89 4.97 -16.38 -4.60
CA LYS A 89 4.29 -15.97 -5.84
C LYS A 89 4.38 -14.47 -6.07
N ILE A 90 4.40 -13.65 -5.02
CA ILE A 90 4.65 -12.21 -5.15
C ILE A 90 6.06 -11.93 -5.71
N LYS A 91 7.05 -12.74 -5.39
CA LYS A 91 8.44 -12.53 -5.81
C LYS A 91 8.76 -13.13 -7.17
N GLU A 92 8.09 -14.21 -7.53
CA GLU A 92 8.30 -14.95 -8.78
C GLU A 92 7.55 -14.32 -9.96
N ASP A 93 6.43 -13.63 -9.68
CA ASP A 93 5.59 -13.02 -10.71
C ASP A 93 5.76 -11.49 -10.74
N TYR A 94 6.09 -10.97 -11.92
CA TYR A 94 6.38 -9.56 -12.09
C TYR A 94 5.16 -8.66 -11.81
N SER A 95 3.97 -9.03 -12.28
CA SER A 95 2.73 -8.31 -12.04
C SER A 95 2.41 -8.20 -10.54
N ARG A 96 2.57 -9.29 -9.79
CA ARG A 96 2.39 -9.30 -8.32
C ARG A 96 3.46 -8.52 -7.61
N TYR A 97 4.72 -8.60 -8.04
CA TYR A 97 5.80 -7.81 -7.44
C TYR A 97 5.53 -6.30 -7.54
N ILE A 98 5.09 -5.84 -8.70
CA ILE A 98 4.70 -4.44 -8.92
C ILE A 98 3.46 -4.08 -8.10
N ALA A 99 2.46 -4.96 -8.03
CA ALA A 99 1.28 -4.72 -7.19
C ALA A 99 1.61 -4.65 -5.69
N ALA A 100 2.52 -5.49 -5.18
CA ALA A 100 2.99 -5.42 -3.80
C ALA A 100 3.70 -4.10 -3.51
N SER A 101 4.48 -3.60 -4.48
CA SER A 101 5.10 -2.28 -4.42
C SER A 101 4.04 -1.17 -4.37
N CYS A 102 2.98 -1.28 -5.17
CA CYS A 102 1.84 -0.35 -5.16
C CYS A 102 1.08 -0.36 -3.84
N ILE A 103 0.92 -1.51 -3.19
CA ILE A 103 0.28 -1.61 -1.87
C ILE A 103 1.12 -0.88 -0.81
N VAL A 104 2.45 -1.02 -0.85
CA VAL A 104 3.34 -0.46 0.17
C VAL A 104 3.59 1.04 -0.02
N GLU A 105 3.62 1.52 -1.26
CA GLU A 105 3.99 2.90 -1.60
C GLU A 105 3.19 3.98 -0.85
N PRO A 106 1.83 3.95 -0.82
CA PRO A 106 1.03 4.93 -0.10
C PRO A 106 1.45 5.02 1.37
N VAL A 107 1.63 3.88 2.04
CA VAL A 107 1.98 3.79 3.46
C VAL A 107 3.36 4.41 3.71
N VAL A 108 4.32 4.16 2.82
CA VAL A 108 5.66 4.76 2.89
C VAL A 108 5.62 6.28 2.70
N LYS A 109 4.74 6.78 1.82
CA LYS A 109 4.62 8.21 1.53
C LYS A 109 3.83 8.97 2.60
N LEU A 110 2.87 8.33 3.29
CA LEU A 110 1.97 8.99 4.24
C LEU A 110 2.41 8.87 5.69
N ILE A 111 2.83 7.68 6.12
CA ILE A 111 2.99 7.41 7.55
C ILE A 111 4.38 7.85 7.99
N GLY A 112 4.40 8.66 9.06
CA GLY A 112 5.63 9.09 9.73
C GLY A 112 6.48 7.89 10.19
N ARG A 113 7.77 8.14 10.47
CA ARG A 113 8.56 7.13 11.20
C ARG A 113 7.89 6.87 12.55
N GLU A 114 7.91 5.62 13.01
CA GLU A 114 7.42 5.21 14.34
C GLU A 114 5.93 5.46 14.65
N GLN A 115 5.11 5.78 13.65
CA GLN A 115 3.68 5.93 13.84
C GLN A 115 2.99 4.57 13.68
N GLN A 116 2.61 3.98 14.81
CA GLN A 116 1.92 2.70 14.88
C GLN A 116 0.49 2.83 14.38
N ASP A 117 0.11 1.97 13.42
CA ASP A 117 -1.28 1.76 13.04
C ASP A 117 -1.51 0.27 12.75
N VAL A 118 -2.12 -0.42 13.72
CA VAL A 118 -2.41 -1.85 13.63
C VAL A 118 -3.44 -2.14 12.53
N GLY A 119 -4.35 -1.20 12.25
CA GLY A 119 -5.37 -1.32 11.20
C GLY A 119 -4.72 -1.34 9.82
N ILE A 120 -3.84 -0.38 9.55
CA ILE A 120 -3.08 -0.31 8.29
C ILE A 120 -2.15 -1.52 8.15
N PHE A 121 -1.47 -1.94 9.23
CA PHE A 121 -0.64 -3.14 9.19
C PHE A 121 -1.44 -4.38 8.77
N LYS A 122 -2.62 -4.59 9.40
CA LYS A 122 -3.52 -5.70 9.05
C LYS A 122 -4.02 -5.58 7.61
N LEU A 123 -4.32 -4.36 7.13
CA LEU A 123 -4.78 -4.14 5.77
C LEU A 123 -3.70 -4.54 4.74
N ILE A 124 -2.45 -4.10 4.93
CA ILE A 124 -1.33 -4.49 4.05
C ILE A 124 -1.16 -6.00 4.07
N LEU A 125 -1.10 -6.61 5.26
CA LEU A 125 -0.87 -8.04 5.42
C LEU A 125 -1.97 -8.87 4.74
N LYS A 126 -3.25 -8.52 4.98
CA LYS A 126 -4.39 -9.15 4.29
C LYS A 126 -4.28 -9.01 2.78
N SER A 127 -3.93 -7.82 2.27
CA SER A 127 -3.75 -7.61 0.84
C SER A 127 -2.62 -8.45 0.26
N PHE A 128 -1.50 -8.64 0.98
CA PHE A 128 -0.41 -9.52 0.55
C PHE A 128 -0.85 -10.98 0.48
N TYR A 129 -1.58 -11.48 1.48
CA TYR A 129 -2.14 -12.83 1.44
C TYR A 129 -3.08 -13.04 0.25
N VAL A 130 -3.93 -12.05 -0.08
CA VAL A 130 -4.79 -12.13 -1.26
C VAL A 130 -3.96 -12.08 -2.54
N LEU A 131 -3.02 -11.13 -2.64
CA LEU A 131 -2.19 -10.92 -3.82
C LEU A 131 -1.37 -12.16 -4.20
N ASP A 132 -0.86 -12.88 -3.20
CA ASP A 132 -0.05 -14.08 -3.39
C ASP A 132 -0.85 -15.19 -4.10
N VAL A 133 -2.17 -15.27 -3.92
CA VAL A 133 -2.98 -16.37 -4.46
C VAL A 133 -4.02 -15.96 -5.51
N ILE A 134 -4.32 -14.67 -5.65
CA ILE A 134 -5.36 -14.19 -6.56
C ILE A 134 -4.96 -14.39 -8.04
N GLU A 135 -5.95 -14.60 -8.90
CA GLU A 135 -5.75 -14.60 -10.35
C GLU A 135 -5.18 -13.26 -10.84
N GLU A 136 -4.28 -13.29 -11.83
CA GLU A 136 -3.58 -12.09 -12.29
C GLU A 136 -4.54 -10.99 -12.78
N ARG A 137 -5.55 -11.36 -13.58
CA ARG A 137 -6.62 -10.45 -14.05
C ARG A 137 -7.42 -9.77 -12.94
N LYS A 138 -7.32 -10.26 -11.70
CA LYS A 138 -8.03 -9.72 -10.53
C LYS A 138 -7.13 -8.85 -9.64
N ILE A 139 -5.84 -8.72 -9.95
CA ILE A 139 -4.90 -7.89 -9.17
C ILE A 139 -5.35 -6.43 -9.11
N ILE A 140 -5.84 -5.85 -10.21
CA ILE A 140 -6.33 -4.46 -10.21
C ILE A 140 -7.49 -4.23 -9.26
N TYR A 141 -8.40 -5.21 -9.13
CA TYR A 141 -9.53 -5.13 -8.20
C TYR A 141 -9.03 -5.07 -6.76
N LEU A 142 -8.02 -5.90 -6.42
CA LEU A 142 -7.39 -5.87 -5.12
C LEU A 142 -6.72 -4.52 -4.84
N LEU A 143 -5.97 -3.98 -5.80
CA LEU A 143 -5.32 -2.68 -5.66
C LEU A 143 -6.36 -1.59 -5.39
N ILE A 144 -7.39 -1.47 -6.24
CA ILE A 144 -8.44 -0.47 -6.08
C ILE A 144 -9.11 -0.62 -4.70
N MET A 145 -9.52 -1.83 -4.31
CA MET A 145 -10.14 -2.06 -3.00
C MET A 145 -9.20 -1.70 -1.84
N TYR A 146 -7.92 -2.04 -1.95
CA TYR A 146 -6.90 -1.67 -0.96
C TYR A 146 -6.82 -0.15 -0.81
N LEU A 147 -6.74 0.61 -1.90
CA LEU A 147 -6.59 2.07 -1.83
C LEU A 147 -7.86 2.75 -1.31
N VAL A 148 -9.05 2.31 -1.73
CA VAL A 148 -10.33 2.80 -1.16
C VAL A 148 -10.36 2.58 0.35
N LYS A 149 -9.97 1.40 0.81
CA LYS A 149 -9.92 1.08 2.24
C LYS A 149 -8.89 1.87 3.00
N LEU A 150 -7.68 2.03 2.44
CA LEU A 150 -6.62 2.78 3.08
C LEU A 150 -7.09 4.21 3.33
N LEU A 151 -7.61 4.87 2.30
CA LEU A 151 -8.15 6.23 2.39
C LEU A 151 -9.29 6.32 3.41
N SER A 152 -10.23 5.37 3.37
CA SER A 152 -11.35 5.30 4.32
C SER A 152 -10.89 5.10 5.76
N SER A 153 -9.87 4.27 5.99
CA SER A 153 -9.29 4.00 7.31
C SER A 153 -8.58 5.20 7.91
N MET A 154 -8.11 6.12 7.06
CA MET A 154 -7.51 7.40 7.44
C MET A 154 -8.55 8.51 7.63
N GLY A 155 -9.85 8.18 7.52
CA GLY A 155 -10.96 9.14 7.68
C GLY A 155 -11.42 9.78 6.37
N TYR A 156 -10.74 9.54 5.25
CA TYR A 156 -11.13 10.05 3.92
C TYR A 156 -12.17 9.13 3.28
N ARG A 157 -13.37 9.14 3.86
CA ARG A 157 -14.52 8.41 3.32
C ARG A 157 -15.11 9.14 2.12
N PHE A 158 -15.60 8.37 1.17
CA PHE A 158 -16.23 8.86 -0.04
C PHE A 158 -17.74 8.96 0.17
N ASN A 159 -18.23 10.16 0.49
CA ASN A 159 -19.66 10.47 0.41
C ASN A 159 -19.98 10.83 -1.05
N LEU A 160 -20.78 9.99 -1.71
CA LEU A 160 -21.12 10.15 -3.13
C LEU A 160 -22.42 10.91 -3.37
N ASP A 161 -23.04 11.44 -2.31
CA ASP A 161 -24.33 12.13 -2.40
C ASP A 161 -24.15 13.63 -2.66
N LEU A 162 -23.04 14.23 -2.23
CA LEU A 162 -22.81 15.67 -2.27
C LEU A 162 -21.48 16.02 -2.97
N CYS A 163 -21.51 17.08 -3.77
CA CYS A 163 -20.30 17.65 -4.37
C CYS A 163 -19.36 18.19 -3.28
N ALA A 164 -18.10 17.77 -3.28
CA ALA A 164 -17.09 18.18 -2.31
C ALA A 164 -16.76 19.69 -2.32
N VAL A 165 -17.19 20.42 -3.35
CA VAL A 165 -16.91 21.87 -3.51
C VAL A 165 -18.14 22.74 -3.21
N CYS A 166 -19.29 22.42 -3.80
CA CYS A 166 -20.49 23.28 -3.69
C CYS A 166 -21.62 22.69 -2.86
N ASN A 167 -21.46 21.48 -2.31
CA ASN A 167 -22.46 20.77 -1.51
C ASN A 167 -23.81 20.53 -2.21
N SER A 168 -23.88 20.65 -3.54
CA SER A 168 -25.10 20.25 -4.26
C SER A 168 -25.21 18.73 -4.32
N TYR A 169 -26.44 18.21 -4.28
CA TYR A 169 -26.70 16.80 -4.53
C TYR A 169 -26.14 16.37 -5.90
N LEU A 170 -25.56 15.18 -5.93
CA LEU A 170 -24.99 14.57 -7.12
C LEU A 170 -26.04 13.66 -7.77
N GLU A 171 -26.54 14.11 -8.91
CA GLU A 171 -27.44 13.33 -9.77
C GLU A 171 -26.73 13.05 -11.09
N GLY A 172 -26.43 11.77 -11.35
CA GLY A 172 -25.75 11.34 -12.57
C GLY A 172 -24.23 11.32 -12.46
N GLU A 173 -23.54 11.95 -13.41
CA GLU A 173 -22.09 11.83 -13.58
C GLU A 173 -21.31 12.52 -12.46
N ILE A 174 -20.34 11.80 -11.89
CA ILE A 174 -19.44 12.34 -10.88
C ILE A 174 -18.02 12.44 -11.44
N TYR A 175 -17.25 13.39 -10.91
CA TYR A 175 -15.90 13.66 -11.40
C TYR A 175 -14.87 13.64 -10.27
N ALA A 176 -13.65 13.20 -10.58
CA ALA A 176 -12.48 13.23 -9.70
C ALA A 176 -11.41 14.16 -10.25
N ASP A 177 -10.80 14.98 -9.39
CA ASP A 177 -9.82 15.98 -9.76
C ASP A 177 -8.71 16.10 -8.72
N SER A 178 -7.45 16.24 -9.15
CA SER A 178 -6.30 16.34 -8.23
C SER A 178 -6.19 17.69 -7.52
N PHE A 179 -6.93 18.72 -7.96
CA PHE A 179 -6.92 20.05 -7.37
C PHE A 179 -8.25 20.42 -6.69
N ARG A 180 -9.36 19.81 -7.14
CA ARG A 180 -10.69 20.07 -6.58
C ARG A 180 -11.25 18.93 -5.73
N GLY A 181 -10.62 17.76 -5.76
CA GLY A 181 -11.02 16.59 -4.98
C GLY A 181 -12.09 15.74 -5.66
N PHE A 182 -12.83 15.02 -4.84
CA PHE A 182 -13.84 14.05 -5.26
C PHE A 182 -14.83 13.80 -4.12
N PRO A 183 -16.12 13.56 -4.44
CA PRO A 183 -16.72 13.65 -5.78
C PRO A 183 -17.10 15.08 -6.16
N LEU A 184 -17.10 15.38 -7.46
CA LEU A 184 -17.48 16.68 -8.02
C LEU A 184 -18.69 16.56 -8.93
N CYS A 185 -19.54 17.59 -8.94
CA CYS A 185 -20.61 17.75 -9.92
C CYS A 185 -20.10 18.34 -11.23
N GLY A 186 -20.91 18.29 -12.29
CA GLY A 186 -20.56 18.83 -13.61
C GLY A 186 -20.22 20.33 -13.64
N ARG A 187 -20.69 21.11 -12.66
CA ARG A 187 -20.37 22.55 -12.51
C ARG A 187 -19.02 22.80 -11.83
N CYS A 188 -18.59 21.88 -10.97
CA CYS A 188 -17.35 22.02 -10.20
C CYS A 188 -16.16 21.30 -10.84
N LYS A 189 -16.36 20.51 -11.90
CA LYS A 189 -15.28 19.90 -12.66
C LYS A 189 -14.37 20.95 -13.31
N THR A 190 -13.15 20.54 -13.62
CA THR A 190 -12.17 21.28 -14.43
C THR A 190 -11.94 20.55 -15.76
N ALA A 191 -11.09 21.11 -16.61
CA ALA A 191 -10.64 20.43 -17.83
C ALA A 191 -9.86 19.12 -17.55
N ASN A 192 -9.24 19.00 -16.36
CA ASN A 192 -8.43 17.85 -15.95
C ASN A 192 -9.20 16.83 -15.10
N SER A 193 -10.49 17.06 -14.87
CA SER A 193 -11.32 16.16 -14.07
C SER A 193 -11.66 14.91 -14.85
N LEU A 194 -11.51 13.75 -14.21
CA LEU A 194 -11.89 12.46 -14.76
C LEU A 194 -13.36 12.19 -14.45
N LYS A 195 -14.13 11.85 -15.48
CA LYS A 195 -15.52 11.42 -15.35
C LYS A 195 -15.59 9.95 -14.91
N LEU A 196 -16.45 9.65 -13.94
CA LEU A 196 -16.76 8.28 -13.54
C LEU A 196 -18.21 7.91 -13.87
N SER A 197 -18.41 6.65 -14.25
CA SER A 197 -19.75 6.08 -14.40
C SER A 197 -20.41 5.83 -13.04
N ASN A 198 -21.74 5.69 -13.04
CA ASN A 198 -22.48 5.30 -11.83
C ASN A 198 -22.03 3.93 -11.28
N GLY A 199 -21.62 3.02 -12.16
CA GLY A 199 -21.05 1.72 -11.76
C GLY A 199 -19.74 1.90 -10.98
N ALA A 200 -18.86 2.78 -11.44
CA ALA A 200 -17.63 3.12 -10.75
C ALA A 200 -17.89 3.75 -9.37
N ALA A 201 -18.81 4.71 -9.30
CA ALA A 201 -19.24 5.33 -8.06
C ALA A 201 -19.76 4.30 -7.05
N LYS A 202 -20.69 3.43 -7.46
CA LYS A 202 -21.25 2.36 -6.63
C LYS A 202 -20.18 1.38 -6.15
N PHE A 203 -19.22 1.03 -7.02
CA PHE A 203 -18.10 0.17 -6.65
C PHE A 203 -17.24 0.81 -5.55
N ILE A 204 -16.87 2.08 -5.68
CA ILE A 204 -16.11 2.81 -4.64
C ILE A 204 -16.90 2.81 -3.33
N SER A 205 -18.19 3.13 -3.36
CA SER A 205 -19.05 3.13 -2.17
C SER A 205 -19.10 1.76 -1.48
N TRP A 206 -19.32 0.70 -2.26
CA TRP A 206 -19.33 -0.69 -1.78
C TRP A 206 -17.98 -1.09 -1.17
N ALA A 207 -16.87 -0.80 -1.86
CA ALA A 207 -15.52 -1.20 -1.44
C ALA A 207 -15.10 -0.61 -0.08
N GLN A 208 -15.60 0.58 0.30
CA GLN A 208 -15.33 1.18 1.61
C GLN A 208 -15.72 0.26 2.77
N ASN A 209 -16.82 -0.48 2.62
CA ASN A 209 -17.44 -1.24 3.70
C ASN A 209 -17.12 -2.75 3.65
N GLU A 210 -16.29 -3.19 2.70
CA GLU A 210 -16.21 -4.60 2.32
C GLU A 210 -14.80 -5.14 2.33
N GLU A 211 -14.54 -6.33 2.88
CA GLU A 211 -13.18 -6.88 3.03
C GLU A 211 -12.41 -7.07 1.70
N VAL A 212 -11.08 -6.86 1.72
CA VAL A 212 -10.23 -6.89 0.49
C VAL A 212 -10.29 -8.19 -0.29
N PHE A 213 -10.52 -9.33 0.37
CA PHE A 213 -10.63 -10.63 -0.29
C PHE A 213 -11.87 -10.75 -1.19
N LYS A 214 -12.89 -9.88 -1.01
CA LYS A 214 -14.06 -9.84 -1.90
C LYS A 214 -13.74 -9.30 -3.29
N SER A 215 -12.55 -8.72 -3.51
CA SER A 215 -12.06 -8.30 -4.85
C SER A 215 -12.16 -9.41 -5.89
N SER A 216 -11.97 -10.67 -5.49
CA SER A 216 -12.05 -11.82 -6.38
C SER A 216 -13.45 -12.07 -6.96
N LYS A 217 -14.50 -11.58 -6.29
CA LYS A 217 -15.91 -11.87 -6.62
C LYS A 217 -16.58 -10.81 -7.51
N VAL A 218 -15.92 -9.68 -7.74
CA VAL A 218 -16.48 -8.58 -8.54
C VAL A 218 -15.91 -8.64 -9.95
N THR A 219 -16.73 -8.31 -10.95
CA THR A 219 -16.32 -8.21 -12.35
C THR A 219 -16.85 -6.91 -12.95
N MET A 220 -15.99 -6.21 -13.68
CA MET A 220 -16.28 -4.95 -14.35
C MET A 220 -15.44 -4.85 -15.63
N GLU A 221 -15.83 -3.96 -16.53
CA GLU A 221 -15.03 -3.63 -17.72
C GLU A 221 -13.69 -3.00 -17.32
N LEU A 222 -12.63 -3.34 -18.06
CA LEU A 222 -11.26 -2.85 -17.80
C LEU A 222 -11.18 -1.32 -17.84
N GLU A 223 -11.89 -0.69 -18.79
CA GLU A 223 -11.95 0.77 -18.88
C GLU A 223 -12.53 1.38 -17.60
N THR A 224 -13.57 0.77 -17.03
CA THR A 224 -14.15 1.26 -15.78
C THR A 224 -13.18 1.12 -14.61
N LEU A 225 -12.42 0.01 -14.53
CA LEU A 225 -11.41 -0.19 -13.49
C LEU A 225 -10.24 0.81 -13.62
N SER A 226 -9.77 1.04 -14.84
CA SER A 226 -8.74 2.04 -15.13
C SER A 226 -9.19 3.44 -14.72
N ASN A 227 -10.45 3.79 -15.01
CA ASN A 227 -11.03 5.06 -14.60
C ASN A 227 -11.15 5.17 -13.07
N ILE A 228 -11.60 4.13 -12.36
CA ILE A 228 -11.65 4.13 -10.89
C ILE A 228 -10.24 4.31 -10.30
N LYS A 229 -9.26 3.57 -10.79
CA LYS A 229 -7.87 3.66 -10.34
C LYS A 229 -7.33 5.08 -10.52
N THR A 230 -7.51 5.66 -11.72
CA THR A 230 -7.06 7.01 -12.03
C THR A 230 -7.75 8.06 -11.16
N ALA A 231 -9.05 7.89 -10.89
CA ALA A 231 -9.77 8.74 -9.95
C ALA A 231 -9.16 8.66 -8.55
N LEU A 232 -8.89 7.46 -8.02
CA LEU A 232 -8.28 7.29 -6.70
C LEU A 232 -6.87 7.87 -6.62
N GLN A 233 -6.07 7.79 -7.69
CA GLN A 233 -4.77 8.47 -7.76
C GLN A 233 -4.93 9.99 -7.67
N LYS A 234 -5.88 10.58 -8.41
CA LYS A 234 -6.20 12.01 -8.31
C LYS A 234 -6.67 12.40 -6.90
N VAL A 235 -7.50 11.58 -6.27
CA VAL A 235 -7.96 11.83 -4.90
C VAL A 235 -6.81 11.77 -3.91
N TYR A 236 -5.95 10.77 -4.02
CA TYR A 236 -4.76 10.66 -3.17
C TYR A 236 -3.86 11.89 -3.34
N GLU A 237 -3.62 12.33 -4.58
CA GLU A 237 -2.83 13.52 -4.88
C GLU A 237 -3.45 14.78 -4.29
N PHE A 238 -4.77 14.96 -4.42
CA PHE A 238 -5.51 16.07 -3.80
C PHE A 238 -5.36 16.10 -2.29
N ILE A 239 -5.55 14.94 -1.62
CA ILE A 239 -5.55 14.86 -0.16
C ILE A 239 -4.15 15.09 0.40
N PHE A 240 -3.12 14.50 -0.21
CA PHE A 240 -1.79 14.41 0.39
C PHE A 240 -0.73 15.25 -0.30
N ASN A 241 -1.07 15.89 -1.41
CA ASN A 241 -0.14 16.63 -2.27
C ASN A 241 1.09 15.77 -2.67
N LYS A 242 0.85 14.49 -2.95
CA LYS A 242 1.86 13.49 -3.34
C LYS A 242 1.29 12.57 -4.42
N SER A 243 2.08 12.26 -5.42
CA SER A 243 1.71 11.27 -6.44
C SER A 243 1.86 9.83 -5.93
N LEU A 244 1.16 8.90 -6.56
CA LEU A 244 1.42 7.46 -6.49
C LEU A 244 2.07 7.02 -7.81
N ASP A 245 3.40 6.91 -7.81
CA ASP A 245 4.19 6.71 -9.03
C ASP A 245 4.22 5.24 -9.43
N GLY A 246 4.33 4.32 -8.46
CA GLY A 246 4.26 2.87 -8.69
C GLY A 246 2.97 2.46 -9.39
N TRP A 247 1.87 3.13 -9.03
CA TRP A 247 0.54 2.89 -9.59
C TRP A 247 0.42 3.28 -11.08
N LYS A 248 1.24 4.22 -11.57
CA LYS A 248 1.30 4.58 -13.00
C LYS A 248 1.97 3.49 -13.83
N TYR A 249 2.90 2.73 -13.25
CA TYR A 249 3.59 1.64 -13.96
C TYR A 249 2.70 0.40 -14.14
N PHE A 250 1.71 0.21 -13.26
CA PHE A 250 0.77 -0.90 -13.38
C PHE A 250 -0.08 -0.84 -14.67
N ASP A 251 -0.33 0.36 -15.23
CA ASP A 251 -1.01 0.55 -16.52
C ASP A 251 -0.32 -0.15 -17.71
N ASN A 252 1.01 -0.18 -17.69
CA ASN A 252 1.80 -0.74 -18.79
C ASN A 252 1.77 -2.28 -18.82
N LEU A 253 1.35 -2.92 -17.72
CA LEU A 253 1.28 -4.38 -17.58
C LEU A 253 -0.04 -4.93 -18.10
N GLU A 254 -1.16 -4.24 -17.86
CA GLU A 254 -2.47 -4.67 -18.37
C GLU A 254 -2.58 -4.54 -19.90
N THR A 255 -1.81 -3.63 -20.51
CA THR A 255 -1.74 -3.48 -21.97
C THR A 255 -0.88 -4.54 -22.65
N THR A 256 0.06 -5.16 -21.93
CA THR A 256 0.91 -6.25 -22.45
C THR A 256 0.31 -7.63 -22.19
N ALA A 257 -0.44 -7.83 -21.11
CA ALA A 257 -1.10 -9.10 -20.79
C ALA A 257 -2.36 -9.39 -21.65
N ASN A 258 -2.87 -8.40 -22.38
CA ASN A 258 -4.01 -8.53 -23.31
C ASN A 258 -3.57 -8.68 -24.79
N ARG A 259 -2.29 -9.01 -25.04
CA ARG A 259 -1.76 -9.44 -26.35
C ARG A 259 -1.35 -10.90 -26.27
#